data_AF-A0A3Q1AT15-F1
#
_entry.id   AF-A0A3Q1AT15-F1
#
_cell.length_a   1.000
_cell.length_b   1.000
_cell.length_c   1.000
_cell.angle_alpha   90.00
_cell.angle_beta   90.00
_cell.angle_gamma   90.00
#
_symmetry.space_group_name_H-M   'P 1'
#
loop_
_entity.id
_entity.type
_entity.pdbx_description
1 polymer ?
#
loop_
_entity_poly.entity_id
_entity_poly.type
_entity_poly.pdbx_seq_one_letter_code
_entity_poly.pdbx_strand_id
1 'polypeptide(L)'
;QKETNISFKEILCNRKNDNHTTVLELHDKVTPITSLTSKPALSNEDIMRYSRQLLLPELGVQGQLNLSKTSVLIVGCGGLGCPLAQYLAAAGIGRLGLLDYDEVELSNLHRQVLHGEENQGQAKALSAAKAVKRLNSTVECIPYHLQLSTENALQLIQQYPYGKPLVSASALRMEGQLTVYNYRGGPCYRCLYPVPPPPETVTNCSDGGVLGVVPGIMGCFQALEVLKIASGQGSSCGQQLVMFDAQDARFRSIKLRPKQPGCAVCGENPSVTQLVDYEAFCGSAATDKCRKLNLLSKDQRITVQDYKSILDNAGPHVLLDVRPLVEVDICHLPFSLNIPLSSLEDRKSEHLQLLQERISELKQQMAVYVICKQGNDSQKAVQVLEKMSGSEVDSIAVKDISGGLMAWVKRIDPTFPQY
;
A
#
# COMPACT_ATOMS: atom_id res chain seq x y z
N GLN A 1 -21.19 21.03 52.23
CA GLN A 1 -21.68 21.13 50.84
C GLN A 1 -21.20 19.88 50.11
N LYS A 2 -22.12 19.06 49.61
CA LYS A 2 -21.84 17.77 48.97
C LYS A 2 -21.45 18.01 47.51
N GLU A 3 -20.23 17.65 47.14
CA GLU A 3 -19.78 17.63 45.74
C GLU A 3 -20.27 16.35 45.06
N THR A 4 -21.01 16.53 43.97
CA THR A 4 -21.55 15.49 43.11
C THR A 4 -20.46 14.98 42.16
N ASN A 5 -19.99 13.75 42.40
CA ASN A 5 -19.26 12.95 41.41
C ASN A 5 -20.22 12.56 40.28
N ILE A 6 -20.15 13.26 39.16
CA ILE A 6 -20.84 12.85 37.92
C ILE A 6 -19.97 11.80 37.23
N SER A 7 -20.48 10.59 37.10
CA SER A 7 -19.82 9.47 36.43
C SER A 7 -19.69 9.74 34.93
N PHE A 8 -18.56 9.35 34.32
CA PHE A 8 -18.31 9.43 32.88
C PHE A 8 -19.41 8.77 32.02
N LYS A 9 -20.22 7.86 32.61
CA LYS A 9 -21.40 7.26 31.96
C LYS A 9 -22.58 8.23 31.79
N GLU A 10 -22.73 9.26 32.63
CA GLU A 10 -23.85 10.23 32.53
C GLU A 10 -23.62 11.28 31.44
N ILE A 11 -22.36 11.65 31.16
CA ILE A 11 -22.00 12.55 30.05
C ILE A 11 -22.32 11.92 28.68
N LEU A 12 -22.26 10.59 28.58
CA LEU A 12 -22.62 9.85 27.37
C LEU A 12 -24.14 9.67 27.20
N CYS A 13 -24.93 9.74 28.27
CA CYS A 13 -26.38 9.55 28.21
C CYS A 13 -27.16 10.83 27.85
N ASN A 14 -26.60 12.01 28.16
CA ASN A 14 -27.28 13.31 27.95
C ASN A 14 -27.04 13.98 26.58
N ARG A 15 -26.42 13.27 25.62
CA ARG A 15 -26.45 13.67 24.19
C ARG A 15 -27.46 12.85 23.37
N LYS A 16 -28.60 12.52 23.97
CA LYS A 16 -29.77 12.07 23.23
C LYS A 16 -30.69 13.26 22.99
N ASN A 17 -30.42 14.04 21.95
CA ASN A 17 -31.41 14.81 21.17
C ASN A 17 -30.76 15.62 20.03
N ASP A 18 -29.87 14.98 19.26
CA ASP A 18 -29.59 15.41 17.88
C ASP A 18 -29.93 14.24 16.95
N ASN A 19 -31.14 14.28 16.41
CA ASN A 19 -31.62 13.39 15.36
C ASN A 19 -30.81 13.66 14.08
N HIS A 20 -29.68 12.98 13.89
CA HIS A 20 -29.08 12.54 12.61
C HIS A 20 -27.63 12.01 12.76
N THR A 21 -27.28 11.31 13.84
CA THR A 21 -26.03 10.55 13.86
C THR A 21 -26.30 9.15 13.30
N THR A 22 -26.33 9.01 11.98
CA THR A 22 -26.36 7.68 11.35
C THR A 22 -25.09 6.95 11.79
N VAL A 23 -25.23 5.93 12.63
CA VAL A 23 -24.11 5.06 13.01
C VAL A 23 -23.55 4.47 11.71
N LEU A 24 -22.26 4.71 11.44
CA LEU A 24 -21.59 4.10 10.30
C LEU A 24 -21.49 2.59 10.56
N GLU A 25 -22.20 1.81 9.76
CA GLU A 25 -22.12 0.35 9.79
C GLU A 25 -20.89 -0.11 9.01
N LEU A 26 -20.05 -0.94 9.63
CA LEU A 26 -18.91 -1.56 8.99
C LEU A 26 -19.35 -2.86 8.33
N HIS A 27 -19.16 -2.98 7.02
CA HIS A 27 -19.57 -4.15 6.27
C HIS A 27 -18.40 -5.13 6.11
N ASP A 28 -18.55 -6.34 6.64
CA ASP A 28 -17.63 -7.48 6.50
C ASP A 28 -17.90 -8.32 5.24
N LYS A 29 -19.03 -8.08 4.59
CA LYS A 29 -19.47 -8.72 3.34
C LYS A 29 -20.11 -7.70 2.41
N VAL A 30 -20.20 -8.08 1.15
CA VAL A 30 -20.84 -7.24 0.13
C VAL A 30 -22.36 -7.25 0.34
N THR A 31 -22.89 -6.13 0.81
CA THR A 31 -24.33 -5.89 0.98
C THR A 31 -24.88 -5.10 -0.21
N PRO A 32 -26.12 -5.37 -0.67
CA PRO A 32 -26.76 -4.56 -1.70
C PRO A 32 -26.96 -3.11 -1.26
N ILE A 33 -26.53 -2.17 -2.09
CA ILE A 33 -26.70 -0.73 -1.86
C ILE A 33 -27.94 -0.22 -2.59
N THR A 34 -28.66 0.71 -1.95
CA THR A 34 -29.83 1.37 -2.56
C THR A 34 -29.40 2.37 -3.63
N SER A 35 -30.29 2.77 -4.54
CA SER A 35 -29.99 3.85 -5.49
C SER A 35 -29.82 5.19 -4.76
N LEU A 36 -28.85 6.00 -5.19
CA LEU A 36 -28.73 7.38 -4.72
C LEU A 36 -30.00 8.18 -5.04
N THR A 37 -30.46 8.97 -4.08
CA THR A 37 -31.59 9.89 -4.29
C THR A 37 -31.16 11.00 -5.24
N SER A 38 -31.86 11.12 -6.37
CA SER A 38 -31.59 12.20 -7.33
C SER A 38 -31.98 13.55 -6.74
N LYS A 39 -31.06 14.51 -6.74
CA LYS A 39 -31.38 15.91 -6.45
C LYS A 39 -31.83 16.61 -7.75
N PRO A 40 -33.05 17.17 -7.83
CA PRO A 40 -33.49 17.91 -9.02
C PRO A 40 -32.79 19.27 -9.15
N ALA A 41 -32.34 19.85 -8.04
CA ALA A 41 -31.61 21.11 -7.97
C ALA A 41 -30.69 21.13 -6.73
N LEU A 42 -29.73 22.05 -6.72
CA LEU A 42 -28.87 22.29 -5.55
C LEU A 42 -29.64 23.08 -4.48
N SER A 43 -29.52 22.69 -3.22
CA SER A 43 -30.05 23.48 -2.10
C SER A 43 -29.21 24.75 -1.86
N ASN A 44 -29.71 25.68 -1.05
CA ASN A 44 -28.91 26.85 -0.64
C ASN A 44 -27.62 26.44 0.10
N GLU A 45 -27.66 25.35 0.87
CA GLU A 45 -26.48 24.81 1.55
C GLU A 45 -25.48 24.21 0.55
N ASP A 46 -25.97 23.47 -0.45
CA ASP A 46 -25.13 22.95 -1.53
C ASP A 46 -24.47 24.12 -2.30
N ILE A 47 -25.25 25.16 -2.66
CA ILE A 47 -24.74 26.35 -3.35
C ILE A 47 -23.69 27.06 -2.51
N MET A 48 -23.93 27.26 -1.21
CA MET A 48 -22.98 27.90 -0.30
C MET A 48 -21.67 27.10 -0.22
N ARG A 49 -21.77 25.79 0.07
CA ARG A 49 -20.61 24.88 0.24
C ARG A 49 -19.78 24.77 -1.03
N TYR A 50 -20.42 24.62 -2.19
CA TYR A 50 -19.74 24.40 -3.47
C TYR A 50 -19.57 25.69 -4.30
N SER A 51 -19.89 26.86 -3.73
CA SER A 51 -19.88 28.15 -4.45
C SER A 51 -18.63 28.39 -5.28
N ARG A 52 -17.43 28.06 -4.75
CA ARG A 52 -16.17 28.27 -5.46
C ARG A 52 -15.97 27.36 -6.67
N GLN A 53 -16.38 26.09 -6.58
CA GLN A 53 -16.29 25.18 -7.73
C GLN A 53 -17.44 25.38 -8.73
N LEU A 54 -18.61 25.87 -8.28
CA LEU A 54 -19.72 26.22 -9.16
C LEU A 54 -19.39 27.37 -10.13
N LEU A 55 -18.43 28.22 -9.79
CA LEU A 55 -17.97 29.32 -10.66
C LEU A 55 -17.12 28.84 -11.84
N LEU A 56 -16.61 27.60 -11.80
CA LEU A 56 -15.80 27.04 -12.89
C LEU A 56 -16.69 26.71 -14.09
N PRO A 57 -16.46 27.28 -15.29
CA PRO A 57 -17.24 26.96 -16.49
C PRO A 57 -17.25 25.48 -16.86
N GLU A 58 -16.15 24.77 -16.55
CA GLU A 58 -15.98 23.34 -16.79
C GLU A 58 -16.82 22.47 -15.85
N LEU A 59 -17.29 23.01 -14.73
CA LEU A 59 -18.10 22.31 -13.74
C LEU A 59 -19.53 22.85 -13.69
N GLY A 60 -19.71 24.09 -13.22
CA GLY A 60 -21.02 24.71 -13.06
C GLY A 60 -22.01 23.92 -12.19
N VAL A 61 -23.27 24.37 -12.21
CA VAL A 61 -24.38 23.71 -11.50
C VAL A 61 -24.62 22.29 -12.03
N GLN A 62 -24.55 22.11 -13.35
CA GLN A 62 -24.82 20.81 -13.96
C GLN A 62 -23.75 19.77 -13.59
N GLY A 63 -22.48 20.15 -13.57
CA GLY A 63 -21.39 19.30 -13.12
C GLY A 63 -21.54 18.94 -11.64
N GLN A 64 -21.93 19.88 -10.78
CA GLN A 64 -22.19 19.61 -9.38
C GLN A 64 -23.34 18.62 -9.17
N LEU A 65 -24.44 18.78 -9.90
CA LEU A 65 -25.55 17.81 -9.88
C LEU A 65 -25.08 16.42 -10.33
N ASN A 66 -24.18 16.37 -11.33
CA ASN A 66 -23.57 15.11 -11.77
C ASN A 66 -22.68 14.48 -10.69
N LEU A 67 -21.90 15.27 -9.95
CA LEU A 67 -21.13 14.77 -8.80
C LEU A 67 -22.05 14.18 -7.73
N SER A 68 -23.13 14.88 -7.37
CA SER A 68 -24.05 14.44 -6.30
C SER A 68 -24.81 13.14 -6.60
N LYS A 69 -24.92 12.74 -7.87
CA LYS A 69 -25.55 11.47 -8.28
C LYS A 69 -24.54 10.36 -8.59
N THR A 70 -23.25 10.63 -8.42
CA THR A 70 -22.18 9.68 -8.74
C THR A 70 -21.79 8.87 -7.51
N SER A 71 -21.64 7.56 -7.71
CA SER A 71 -21.07 6.62 -6.74
C SER A 71 -19.66 6.22 -7.18
N VAL A 72 -18.69 6.28 -6.27
CA VAL A 72 -17.30 5.88 -6.51
C VAL A 72 -16.90 4.81 -5.50
N LEU A 73 -16.30 3.73 -5.98
CA LEU A 73 -15.64 2.72 -5.14
C LEU A 73 -14.15 3.03 -5.07
N ILE A 74 -13.63 3.21 -3.86
CA ILE A 74 -12.21 3.35 -3.57
C ILE A 74 -11.72 2.02 -3.00
N VAL A 75 -10.80 1.38 -3.72
CA VAL A 75 -10.14 0.12 -3.32
C VAL A 75 -8.80 0.47 -2.70
N GLY A 76 -8.70 0.37 -1.37
CA GLY A 76 -7.56 0.78 -0.56
C GLY A 76 -7.74 2.18 0.01
N CYS A 77 -7.77 2.28 1.34
CA CYS A 77 -7.83 3.50 2.13
C CYS A 77 -6.45 3.95 2.66
N GLY A 78 -5.36 3.50 2.02
CA GLY A 78 -3.98 3.89 2.36
C GLY A 78 -3.55 5.24 1.78
N GLY A 79 -2.26 5.39 1.45
CA GLY A 79 -1.67 6.69 1.10
C GLY A 79 -2.23 7.34 -0.17
N LEU A 80 -2.71 6.54 -1.13
CA LEU A 80 -3.43 7.02 -2.32
C LEU A 80 -4.90 7.31 -2.01
N GLY A 81 -5.55 6.39 -1.29
CA GLY A 81 -6.98 6.44 -0.98
C GLY A 81 -7.38 7.57 -0.04
N CYS A 82 -6.50 7.91 0.92
CA CYS A 82 -6.70 8.99 1.88
C CYS A 82 -7.02 10.35 1.21
N PRO A 83 -6.09 10.95 0.42
CA PRO A 83 -6.36 12.21 -0.26
C PRO A 83 -7.47 12.07 -1.32
N LEU A 84 -7.57 10.92 -2.00
CA LEU A 84 -8.63 10.66 -2.97
C LEU A 84 -10.02 10.80 -2.34
N ALA A 85 -10.27 10.08 -1.24
CA ALA A 85 -11.54 10.14 -0.51
C ALA A 85 -11.81 11.55 0.01
N GLN A 86 -10.78 12.22 0.55
CA GLN A 86 -10.89 13.58 1.08
C GLN A 86 -11.37 14.58 0.01
N TYR A 87 -10.73 14.60 -1.16
CA TYR A 87 -11.08 15.55 -2.23
C TYR A 87 -12.39 15.20 -2.92
N LEU A 88 -12.72 13.91 -3.11
CA LEU A 88 -14.03 13.52 -3.65
C LEU A 88 -15.17 13.91 -2.71
N ALA A 89 -14.97 13.71 -1.40
CA ALA A 89 -15.93 14.14 -0.41
C ALA A 89 -16.11 15.66 -0.36
N ALA A 90 -15.00 16.41 -0.34
CA ALA A 90 -15.02 17.87 -0.36
C ALA A 90 -15.74 18.41 -1.60
N ALA A 91 -15.56 17.77 -2.76
CA ALA A 91 -16.19 18.17 -4.02
C ALA A 91 -17.68 17.80 -4.11
N GLY A 92 -18.23 17.04 -3.15
CA GLY A 92 -19.65 16.70 -3.10
C GLY A 92 -20.06 15.52 -3.98
N ILE A 93 -19.20 14.50 -4.07
CA ILE A 93 -19.59 13.21 -4.66
C ILE A 93 -20.78 12.62 -3.90
N GLY A 94 -21.71 11.95 -4.60
CA GLY A 94 -22.92 11.41 -3.99
C GLY A 94 -22.63 10.29 -2.98
N ARG A 95 -21.83 9.31 -3.39
CA ARG A 95 -21.48 8.14 -2.57
C ARG A 95 -20.02 7.71 -2.72
N LEU A 96 -19.41 7.34 -1.61
CA LEU A 96 -18.12 6.68 -1.53
C LEU A 96 -18.24 5.29 -0.91
N GLY A 97 -17.92 4.26 -1.67
CA GLY A 97 -17.58 2.94 -1.14
C GLY A 97 -16.11 2.94 -0.76
N LEU A 98 -15.81 2.61 0.50
CA LEU A 98 -14.45 2.62 1.05
C LEU A 98 -14.07 1.20 1.40
N LEU A 99 -13.30 0.52 0.55
CA LEU A 99 -12.90 -0.87 0.73
C LEU A 99 -11.45 -0.95 1.24
N ASP A 100 -11.25 -1.51 2.42
CA ASP A 100 -9.91 -1.82 2.94
C ASP A 100 -9.97 -2.93 3.99
N TYR A 101 -9.12 -3.94 3.85
CA TYR A 101 -9.06 -5.10 4.73
C TYR A 101 -8.13 -4.90 5.94
N ASP A 102 -7.30 -3.86 5.93
CA ASP A 102 -6.32 -3.61 6.99
C ASP A 102 -6.83 -2.67 8.07
N GLU A 103 -6.07 -2.61 9.16
CA GLU A 103 -6.25 -1.69 10.28
C GLU A 103 -5.23 -0.55 10.23
N VAL A 104 -5.53 0.56 10.91
CA VAL A 104 -4.61 1.69 11.02
C VAL A 104 -3.41 1.30 11.90
N GLU A 105 -2.21 1.53 11.38
CA GLU A 105 -0.94 1.26 12.07
C GLU A 105 -0.10 2.54 12.15
N LEU A 106 0.69 2.68 13.21
CA LEU A 106 1.53 3.86 13.44
C LEU A 106 2.53 4.10 12.29
N SER A 107 3.14 3.01 11.78
CA SER A 107 4.07 2.99 10.64
C SER A 107 3.46 3.53 9.34
N ASN A 108 2.13 3.65 9.28
CA ASN A 108 1.38 4.06 8.11
C ASN A 108 0.95 5.54 8.15
N LEU A 109 0.94 6.17 9.33
CA LEU A 109 0.38 7.52 9.52
C LEU A 109 1.16 8.61 8.77
N HIS A 110 2.46 8.42 8.53
CA HIS A 110 3.28 9.39 7.78
C HIS A 110 2.81 9.62 6.32
N ARG A 111 1.98 8.72 5.78
CA ARG A 111 1.44 8.80 4.41
C ARG A 111 -0.07 8.63 4.31
N GLN A 112 -0.74 8.14 5.36
CA GLN A 112 -2.18 7.88 5.38
C GLN A 112 -2.92 8.98 6.15
N VAL A 113 -2.88 10.19 5.59
CA VAL A 113 -3.24 11.45 6.27
C VAL A 113 -4.74 11.63 6.59
N LEU A 114 -5.58 10.66 6.23
CA LEU A 114 -7.00 10.64 6.62
C LEU A 114 -7.19 10.03 8.02
N HIS A 115 -6.22 9.26 8.50
CA HIS A 115 -6.20 8.61 9.80
C HIS A 115 -5.43 9.44 10.83
N GLY A 116 -5.70 9.21 12.11
CA GLY A 116 -4.95 9.77 13.24
C GLY A 116 -4.44 8.69 14.20
N GLU A 117 -3.55 9.06 15.11
CA GLU A 117 -3.02 8.17 16.16
C GLU A 117 -4.14 7.56 17.00
N GLU A 118 -5.22 8.33 17.24
CA GLU A 118 -6.40 7.88 17.97
C GLU A 118 -7.19 6.78 17.25
N ASN A 119 -6.84 6.45 16.00
CA ASN A 119 -7.49 5.39 15.22
C ASN A 119 -6.66 4.10 15.15
N GLN A 120 -5.51 4.00 15.83
CA GLN A 120 -4.68 2.79 15.78
C GLN A 120 -5.48 1.52 16.14
N GLY A 121 -5.34 0.47 15.34
CA GLY A 121 -6.09 -0.79 15.45
C GLY A 121 -7.54 -0.72 14.96
N GLN A 122 -8.01 0.43 14.48
CA GLN A 122 -9.32 0.54 13.84
C GLN A 122 -9.22 0.12 12.37
N ALA A 123 -10.24 -0.55 11.83
CA ALA A 123 -10.37 -0.79 10.40
C ALA A 123 -10.18 0.51 9.59
N LYS A 124 -9.27 0.50 8.61
CA LYS A 124 -8.94 1.67 7.77
C LYS A 124 -10.19 2.23 7.07
N ALA A 125 -11.02 1.34 6.51
CA ALA A 125 -12.29 1.70 5.87
C ALA A 125 -13.21 2.51 6.79
N LEU A 126 -13.33 2.09 8.06
CA LEU A 126 -14.17 2.79 9.05
C LEU A 126 -13.57 4.12 9.48
N SER A 127 -12.24 4.18 9.71
CA SER A 127 -11.55 5.44 10.02
C SER A 127 -11.72 6.45 8.88
N ALA A 128 -11.52 6.02 7.63
CA ALA A 128 -11.72 6.84 6.44
C ALA A 128 -13.17 7.35 6.33
N ALA A 129 -14.17 6.49 6.55
CA ALA A 129 -15.58 6.89 6.52
C ALA A 129 -15.92 7.94 7.57
N LYS A 130 -15.39 7.81 8.80
CA LYS A 130 -15.56 8.82 9.86
C LYS A 130 -14.95 10.16 9.47
N ALA A 131 -13.75 10.16 8.91
CA ALA A 131 -13.07 11.37 8.47
C ALA A 131 -13.81 12.06 7.31
N VAL A 132 -14.30 11.29 6.33
CA VAL A 132 -15.14 11.79 5.24
C VAL A 132 -16.43 12.41 5.78
N LYS A 133 -17.14 11.72 6.67
CA LYS A 133 -18.39 12.24 7.26
C LYS A 133 -18.18 13.51 8.07
N ARG A 134 -17.05 13.62 8.78
CA ARG A 134 -16.65 14.86 9.48
C ARG A 134 -16.42 16.01 8.50
N LEU A 135 -15.85 15.74 7.33
CA LEU A 135 -15.57 16.74 6.30
C LEU A 135 -16.84 17.18 5.55
N ASN A 136 -17.65 16.22 5.10
CA ASN A 136 -18.88 16.48 4.35
C ASN A 136 -19.94 15.41 4.64
N SER A 137 -20.86 15.74 5.56
CA SER A 137 -21.89 14.82 6.03
C SER A 137 -22.92 14.43 4.96
N THR A 138 -23.04 15.20 3.87
CA THR A 138 -23.97 14.94 2.77
C THR A 138 -23.53 13.78 1.87
N VAL A 139 -22.26 13.38 1.94
CA VAL A 139 -21.71 12.26 1.16
C VAL A 139 -22.09 10.96 1.83
N GLU A 140 -22.74 10.05 1.11
CA GLU A 140 -23.01 8.70 1.61
C GLU A 140 -21.71 7.89 1.65
N CYS A 141 -21.40 7.25 2.79
CA CYS A 141 -20.16 6.50 2.97
C CYS A 141 -20.50 5.07 3.36
N ILE A 142 -19.93 4.11 2.64
CA ILE A 142 -20.13 2.68 2.90
C ILE A 142 -18.75 2.04 3.13
N PRO A 143 -18.34 1.84 4.40
CA PRO A 143 -17.06 1.22 4.72
C PRO A 143 -17.16 -0.30 4.65
N TYR A 144 -16.30 -0.91 3.84
CA TYR A 144 -16.16 -2.36 3.70
C TYR A 144 -14.81 -2.80 4.29
N HIS A 145 -14.85 -3.64 5.32
CA HIS A 145 -13.68 -4.26 5.92
C HIS A 145 -13.53 -5.70 5.47
N LEU A 146 -13.06 -5.86 4.22
CA LEU A 146 -12.87 -7.15 3.57
C LEU A 146 -11.85 -7.03 2.44
N GLN A 147 -11.16 -8.13 2.15
CA GLN A 147 -10.20 -8.18 1.04
C GLN A 147 -10.96 -8.37 -0.28
N LEU A 148 -10.59 -7.62 -1.33
CA LEU A 148 -11.15 -7.83 -2.66
C LEU A 148 -10.65 -9.16 -3.22
N SER A 149 -11.57 -10.08 -3.52
CA SER A 149 -11.26 -11.43 -4.00
C SER A 149 -12.12 -11.80 -5.22
N THR A 150 -11.85 -12.95 -5.83
CA THR A 150 -12.66 -13.49 -6.92
C THR A 150 -14.11 -13.76 -6.51
N GLU A 151 -14.35 -14.03 -5.22
CA GLU A 151 -15.66 -14.36 -4.66
C GLU A 151 -16.56 -13.12 -4.55
N ASN A 152 -15.97 -11.96 -4.23
CA ASN A 152 -16.73 -10.75 -3.92
C ASN A 152 -16.57 -9.61 -4.93
N ALA A 153 -15.54 -9.64 -5.78
CA ALA A 153 -15.20 -8.50 -6.65
C ALA A 153 -16.31 -8.17 -7.64
N LEU A 154 -16.92 -9.18 -8.29
CA LEU A 154 -17.98 -8.93 -9.26
C LEU A 154 -19.21 -8.31 -8.57
N GLN A 155 -19.63 -8.90 -7.45
CA GLN A 155 -20.78 -8.43 -6.68
C GLN A 155 -20.55 -7.01 -6.15
N LEU A 156 -19.35 -6.68 -5.69
CA LEU A 156 -19.04 -5.35 -5.17
C LEU A 156 -18.94 -4.32 -6.30
N ILE A 157 -18.14 -4.61 -7.32
CA ILE A 157 -17.87 -3.67 -8.43
C ILE A 157 -19.13 -3.42 -9.24
N GLN A 158 -20.09 -4.34 -9.32
CA GLN A 158 -21.35 -4.14 -10.06
C GLN A 158 -22.31 -3.14 -9.42
N GLN A 159 -22.21 -2.92 -8.11
CA GLN A 159 -23.06 -1.99 -7.39
C GLN A 159 -22.66 -0.53 -7.59
N TYR A 160 -21.37 -0.33 -7.82
CA TYR A 160 -20.86 0.89 -8.42
C TYR A 160 -21.00 0.69 -9.93
N PRO A 161 -21.32 1.72 -10.71
CA PRO A 161 -21.72 1.48 -12.09
C PRO A 161 -20.69 0.66 -12.89
N TYR A 162 -21.05 -0.60 -13.18
CA TYR A 162 -20.24 -1.61 -13.84
C TYR A 162 -19.82 -1.18 -15.26
N GLY A 163 -18.59 -1.50 -15.69
CA GLY A 163 -18.10 -1.17 -17.04
C GLY A 163 -17.75 0.30 -17.28
N LYS A 164 -17.72 1.13 -16.23
CA LYS A 164 -17.24 2.53 -16.23
C LYS A 164 -15.71 2.61 -16.01
N PRO A 165 -15.07 3.79 -16.11
CA PRO A 165 -13.61 3.85 -16.18
C PRO A 165 -12.94 3.50 -14.85
N LEU A 166 -11.75 2.91 -14.93
CA LEU A 166 -10.88 2.64 -13.78
C LEU A 166 -9.78 3.69 -13.74
N VAL A 167 -9.77 4.53 -12.70
CA VAL A 167 -8.69 5.49 -12.43
C VAL A 167 -7.67 4.83 -11.52
N SER A 168 -6.56 4.38 -12.09
CA SER A 168 -5.52 3.62 -11.37
C SER A 168 -4.29 4.49 -11.17
N ALA A 169 -3.72 4.43 -9.96
CA ALA A 169 -2.43 5.03 -9.66
C ALA A 169 -1.59 4.09 -8.77
N SER A 170 -0.29 4.31 -8.77
CA SER A 170 0.64 3.67 -7.84
C SER A 170 1.76 4.64 -7.48
N ALA A 171 2.43 4.37 -6.36
CA ALA A 171 3.60 5.11 -5.91
C ALA A 171 4.61 4.16 -5.27
N LEU A 172 5.89 4.39 -5.53
CA LEU A 172 7.02 3.65 -4.96
C LEU A 172 8.22 4.59 -4.86
N ARG A 173 8.90 4.61 -3.71
CA ARG A 173 10.02 5.54 -3.46
C ARG A 173 9.64 7.00 -3.72
N MET A 174 10.26 7.61 -4.73
CA MET A 174 10.08 8.98 -5.18
C MET A 174 9.27 9.07 -6.47
N GLU A 175 8.68 7.96 -6.93
CA GLU A 175 8.00 7.86 -8.21
C GLU A 175 6.52 7.57 -8.04
N GLY A 176 5.71 8.17 -8.91
CA GLY A 176 4.28 7.95 -9.01
C GLY A 176 3.85 7.72 -10.45
N GLN A 177 2.77 6.96 -10.64
CA GLN A 177 2.16 6.82 -11.96
C GLN A 177 0.63 6.80 -11.88
N LEU A 178 -0.03 7.29 -12.93
CA LEU A 178 -1.48 7.30 -13.06
C LEU A 178 -1.92 7.01 -14.49
N THR A 179 -3.02 6.27 -14.64
CA THR A 179 -3.69 6.02 -15.92
C THR A 179 -5.19 5.85 -15.71
N VAL A 180 -5.99 6.28 -16.69
CA VAL A 180 -7.42 5.97 -16.75
C VAL A 180 -7.66 4.87 -17.78
N TYR A 181 -8.18 3.74 -17.32
CA TYR A 181 -8.53 2.59 -18.15
C TYR A 181 -10.03 2.55 -18.47
N ASN A 182 -10.37 1.88 -19.58
CA ASN A 182 -11.75 1.63 -19.98
C ASN A 182 -12.64 2.90 -20.02
N TYR A 183 -12.05 4.05 -20.38
CA TYR A 183 -12.79 5.31 -20.55
C TYR A 183 -12.98 5.60 -22.03
N ARG A 184 -14.23 5.86 -22.46
CA ARG A 184 -14.58 6.22 -23.85
C ARG A 184 -13.95 5.29 -24.92
N GLY A 185 -14.00 3.98 -24.68
CA GLY A 185 -13.41 2.99 -25.59
C GLY A 185 -11.89 2.79 -25.48
N GLY A 186 -11.26 3.38 -24.45
CA GLY A 186 -9.84 3.23 -24.16
C GLY A 186 -9.41 1.82 -23.73
N PRO A 187 -8.09 1.55 -23.66
CA PRO A 187 -7.55 0.24 -23.30
C PRO A 187 -7.91 -0.16 -21.86
N CYS A 188 -8.02 -1.46 -21.60
CA CYS A 188 -7.99 -2.01 -20.24
C CYS A 188 -6.53 -2.21 -19.78
N TYR A 189 -6.32 -2.55 -18.51
CA TYR A 189 -4.97 -2.84 -17.99
C TYR A 189 -4.24 -3.94 -18.79
N ARG A 190 -4.94 -5.03 -19.11
CA ARG A 190 -4.41 -6.16 -19.89
C ARG A 190 -4.13 -5.80 -21.35
N CYS A 191 -4.76 -4.75 -21.89
CA CYS A 191 -4.38 -4.20 -23.19
C CYS A 191 -2.97 -3.63 -23.17
N LEU A 192 -2.40 -3.22 -22.03
CA LEU A 192 -1.03 -2.70 -21.92
C LEU A 192 -0.06 -3.75 -21.37
N TYR A 193 -0.51 -4.52 -20.38
CA TYR A 193 0.28 -5.53 -19.67
C TYR A 193 -0.33 -6.92 -19.86
N PRO A 194 -0.17 -7.55 -21.05
CA PRO A 194 -0.84 -8.78 -21.42
C PRO A 194 -0.41 -9.98 -20.58
N VAL A 195 0.85 -10.00 -20.13
CA VAL A 195 1.41 -11.05 -19.27
C VAL A 195 1.72 -10.44 -17.91
N PRO A 196 1.31 -11.06 -16.80
CA PRO A 196 1.71 -10.60 -15.47
C PRO A 196 3.25 -10.64 -15.33
N PRO A 197 3.86 -9.68 -14.61
CA PRO A 197 5.26 -9.81 -14.24
C PRO A 197 5.44 -11.00 -13.28
N PRO A 198 6.62 -11.65 -13.26
CA PRO A 198 6.92 -12.70 -12.29
C PRO A 198 6.82 -12.17 -10.85
N PRO A 199 6.38 -13.00 -9.88
CA PRO A 199 5.99 -12.53 -8.56
C PRO A 199 7.15 -11.94 -7.76
N GLU A 200 8.33 -12.52 -7.94
CA GLU A 200 9.62 -12.13 -7.35
C GLU A 200 10.07 -10.72 -7.76
N THR A 201 9.54 -10.18 -8.86
CA THR A 201 9.94 -8.88 -9.42
C THR A 201 9.08 -7.70 -8.92
N VAL A 202 8.09 -7.99 -8.08
CA VAL A 202 7.12 -6.99 -7.59
C VAL A 202 7.54 -6.47 -6.21
N THR A 203 7.99 -5.22 -6.14
CA THR A 203 8.32 -4.52 -4.90
C THR A 203 7.11 -3.74 -4.36
N ASN A 204 6.82 -3.86 -3.06
CA ASN A 204 5.78 -3.08 -2.38
C ASN A 204 6.38 -1.89 -1.60
N CYS A 205 5.52 -1.02 -1.05
CA CYS A 205 5.94 0.16 -0.28
C CYS A 205 6.72 -0.18 1.00
N SER A 206 6.43 -1.32 1.64
CA SER A 206 7.07 -1.75 2.89
C SER A 206 8.50 -2.23 2.68
N ASP A 207 8.78 -2.76 1.48
CA ASP A 207 10.10 -3.24 1.07
C ASP A 207 10.93 -2.15 0.39
N GLY A 208 10.30 -1.34 -0.49
CA GLY A 208 10.99 -0.33 -1.28
C GLY A 208 11.09 1.05 -0.63
N GLY A 209 10.30 1.31 0.42
CA GLY A 209 10.07 2.64 0.97
C GLY A 209 9.20 3.52 0.07
N VAL A 210 8.56 4.54 0.65
CA VAL A 210 7.79 5.55 -0.10
C VAL A 210 7.76 6.88 0.65
N LEU A 211 8.09 7.98 -0.02
CA LEU A 211 7.94 9.32 0.57
C LEU A 211 6.45 9.67 0.57
N GLY A 212 5.86 9.91 1.76
CA GLY A 212 4.39 10.01 1.92
C GLY A 212 3.69 11.05 1.03
N VAL A 213 4.37 12.13 0.66
CA VAL A 213 3.84 13.15 -0.26
C VAL A 213 3.62 12.59 -1.67
N VAL A 214 4.37 11.59 -2.11
CA VAL A 214 4.26 11.00 -3.46
C VAL A 214 2.91 10.32 -3.68
N PRO A 215 2.46 9.33 -2.87
CA PRO A 215 1.10 8.80 -2.98
C PRO A 215 0.06 9.88 -2.65
N GLY A 216 0.39 10.88 -1.82
CA GLY A 216 -0.43 12.08 -1.61
C GLY A 216 -0.79 12.79 -2.92
N ILE A 217 0.23 13.19 -3.68
CA ILE A 217 0.10 13.85 -4.99
C ILE A 217 -0.66 12.96 -5.97
N MET A 218 -0.30 11.67 -6.04
CA MET A 218 -0.96 10.75 -6.98
C MET A 218 -2.43 10.50 -6.62
N GLY A 219 -2.79 10.44 -5.34
CA GLY A 219 -4.18 10.32 -4.90
C GLY A 219 -5.00 11.58 -5.16
N CYS A 220 -4.42 12.77 -4.99
CA CYS A 220 -5.02 14.03 -5.47
C CYS A 220 -5.24 14.01 -6.99
N PHE A 221 -4.29 13.44 -7.74
CA PHE A 221 -4.39 13.33 -9.18
C PHE A 221 -5.47 12.31 -9.61
N GLN A 222 -5.65 11.22 -8.86
CA GLN A 222 -6.81 10.33 -9.02
C GLN A 222 -8.13 11.08 -8.77
N ALA A 223 -8.20 11.90 -7.73
CA ALA A 223 -9.40 12.68 -7.42
C ALA A 223 -9.74 13.62 -8.57
N LEU A 224 -8.74 14.31 -9.12
CA LEU A 224 -8.92 15.17 -10.29
C LEU A 224 -9.50 14.41 -11.48
N GLU A 225 -8.96 13.26 -11.85
CA GLU A 225 -9.48 12.46 -12.96
C GLU A 225 -10.92 11.98 -12.71
N VAL A 226 -11.20 11.50 -11.50
CA VAL A 226 -12.55 11.07 -11.12
C VAL A 226 -13.53 12.23 -11.20
N LEU A 227 -13.17 13.43 -10.72
CA LEU A 227 -14.04 14.60 -10.78
C LEU A 227 -14.30 15.06 -12.21
N LYS A 228 -13.28 15.07 -13.07
CA LYS A 228 -13.46 15.37 -14.51
C LYS A 228 -14.43 14.38 -15.15
N ILE A 229 -14.23 13.09 -14.92
CA ILE A 229 -15.09 12.03 -15.46
C ILE A 229 -16.53 12.16 -14.94
N ALA A 230 -16.69 12.31 -13.62
CA ALA A 230 -17.98 12.32 -12.95
C ALA A 230 -18.80 13.57 -13.26
N SER A 231 -18.15 14.74 -13.40
CA SER A 231 -18.82 15.98 -13.80
C SER A 231 -19.21 16.03 -15.27
N GLY A 232 -18.62 15.17 -16.11
CA GLY A 232 -18.87 15.12 -17.55
C GLY A 232 -17.88 15.91 -18.39
N GLN A 233 -16.72 16.29 -17.82
CA GLN A 233 -15.66 16.97 -18.56
C GLN A 233 -15.07 16.06 -19.65
N GLY A 234 -14.63 16.68 -20.75
CA GLY A 234 -14.15 15.98 -21.95
C GLY A 234 -12.76 15.36 -21.82
N SER A 235 -11.89 15.96 -21.01
CA SER A 235 -10.47 15.61 -20.89
C SER A 235 -10.21 14.61 -19.76
N SER A 236 -9.49 13.53 -20.06
CA SER A 236 -8.97 12.60 -19.05
C SER A 236 -7.65 11.97 -19.52
N CYS A 237 -6.95 11.31 -18.61
CA CYS A 237 -5.76 10.50 -18.92
C CYS A 237 -6.13 9.13 -19.55
N GLY A 238 -7.27 9.04 -20.24
CA GLY A 238 -7.71 7.84 -20.96
C GLY A 238 -6.88 7.65 -22.23
N GLN A 239 -5.84 6.81 -22.16
CA GLN A 239 -4.74 6.61 -23.14
C GLN A 239 -3.44 7.38 -22.84
N GLN A 240 -3.24 7.83 -21.60
CA GLN A 240 -1.96 8.38 -21.17
C GLN A 240 -1.52 7.73 -19.87
N LEU A 241 -0.22 7.40 -19.79
CA LEU A 241 0.46 7.09 -18.54
C LEU A 241 1.16 8.35 -18.09
N VAL A 242 0.65 8.96 -17.02
CA VAL A 242 1.34 10.06 -16.36
C VAL A 242 2.31 9.45 -15.37
N MET A 243 3.58 9.85 -15.47
CA MET A 243 4.65 9.52 -14.54
C MET A 243 5.06 10.79 -13.80
N PHE A 244 5.21 10.68 -12.50
CA PHE A 244 5.68 11.73 -11.62
C PHE A 244 6.98 11.30 -10.97
N ASP A 245 8.02 12.09 -11.17
CA ASP A 245 9.31 11.97 -10.50
C ASP A 245 9.39 13.10 -9.45
N ALA A 246 9.33 12.73 -8.18
CA ALA A 246 9.37 13.68 -7.08
C ALA A 246 10.79 14.19 -6.78
N GLN A 247 11.83 13.51 -7.25
CA GLN A 247 13.22 13.94 -7.05
C GLN A 247 13.51 15.21 -7.87
N ASP A 248 13.07 15.21 -9.12
CA ASP A 248 13.23 16.34 -10.04
C ASP A 248 11.96 17.21 -10.15
N ALA A 249 10.89 16.84 -9.44
CA ALA A 249 9.55 17.43 -9.58
C ALA A 249 9.04 17.47 -11.03
N ARG A 250 9.25 16.37 -11.78
CA ARG A 250 8.94 16.27 -13.21
C ARG A 250 7.71 15.42 -13.45
N PHE A 251 6.81 15.92 -14.30
CA PHE A 251 5.73 15.14 -14.89
C PHE A 251 6.08 14.76 -16.33
N ARG A 252 5.88 13.50 -16.67
CA ARG A 252 5.98 12.99 -18.03
C ARG A 252 4.67 12.32 -18.41
N SER A 253 4.17 12.61 -19.60
CA SER A 253 2.97 11.96 -20.13
C SER A 253 3.36 11.09 -21.32
N ILE A 254 3.20 9.78 -21.16
CA ILE A 254 3.48 8.80 -22.21
C ILE A 254 2.15 8.41 -22.84
N LYS A 255 2.04 8.57 -24.16
CA LYS A 255 0.87 8.11 -24.90
C LYS A 255 0.84 6.58 -24.91
N LEU A 256 -0.27 6.02 -24.46
CA LEU A 256 -0.48 4.58 -24.43
C LEU A 256 -1.05 4.08 -25.76
N ARG A 257 -0.81 2.80 -26.05
CA ARG A 257 -1.46 2.13 -27.18
C ARG A 257 -2.98 2.06 -26.97
N PRO A 258 -3.78 2.11 -28.04
CA PRO A 258 -5.24 2.02 -27.93
C PRO A 258 -5.68 0.63 -27.46
N LYS A 259 -6.99 0.44 -27.29
CA LYS A 259 -7.61 -0.86 -27.09
C LYS A 259 -7.15 -1.85 -28.17
N GLN A 260 -6.74 -3.05 -27.75
CA GLN A 260 -6.21 -4.08 -28.63
C GLN A 260 -7.31 -5.07 -29.05
N PRO A 261 -7.53 -5.33 -30.36
CA PRO A 261 -8.55 -6.28 -30.83
C PRO A 261 -8.33 -7.71 -30.30
N GLY A 262 -7.07 -8.14 -30.17
CA GLY A 262 -6.69 -9.44 -29.62
C GLY A 262 -6.55 -9.49 -28.09
N CYS A 263 -7.06 -8.50 -27.35
CA CYS A 263 -6.93 -8.49 -25.90
C CYS A 263 -7.71 -9.66 -25.28
N ALA A 264 -7.06 -10.44 -24.42
CA ALA A 264 -7.67 -11.57 -23.71
C ALA A 264 -8.92 -11.21 -22.88
N VAL A 265 -9.10 -9.94 -22.51
CA VAL A 265 -10.21 -9.47 -21.65
C VAL A 265 -11.25 -8.66 -22.44
N CYS A 266 -10.83 -7.66 -23.22
CA CYS A 266 -11.75 -6.74 -23.88
C CYS A 266 -11.67 -6.76 -25.42
N GLY A 267 -10.95 -7.73 -25.99
CA GLY A 267 -10.84 -7.95 -27.43
C GLY A 267 -12.15 -8.45 -28.05
N GLU A 268 -12.11 -8.73 -29.35
CA GLU A 268 -13.27 -9.22 -30.11
C GLU A 268 -13.64 -10.66 -29.73
N ASN A 269 -12.64 -11.48 -29.41
CA ASN A 269 -12.79 -12.86 -28.95
C ASN A 269 -12.06 -13.03 -27.60
N PRO A 270 -12.65 -12.59 -26.47
CA PRO A 270 -11.99 -12.63 -25.17
C PRO A 270 -11.83 -14.08 -24.66
N SER A 271 -10.64 -14.43 -24.20
CA SER A 271 -10.34 -15.73 -23.59
C SER A 271 -10.51 -15.75 -22.07
N VAL A 272 -10.45 -14.60 -21.41
CA VAL A 272 -10.69 -14.43 -19.97
C VAL A 272 -12.12 -13.94 -19.78
N THR A 273 -13.02 -14.86 -19.41
CA THR A 273 -14.45 -14.59 -19.23
C THR A 273 -14.92 -14.71 -17.78
N GLN A 274 -14.05 -15.20 -16.90
CA GLN A 274 -14.32 -15.37 -15.47
C GLN A 274 -13.18 -14.77 -14.64
N LEU A 275 -13.47 -14.46 -13.38
CA LEU A 275 -12.45 -14.00 -12.45
C LEU A 275 -11.48 -15.15 -12.17
N VAL A 276 -10.19 -14.86 -12.32
CA VAL A 276 -9.10 -15.79 -12.00
C VAL A 276 -8.56 -15.41 -10.64
N ASP A 277 -8.30 -16.40 -9.79
CA ASP A 277 -7.61 -16.17 -8.52
C ASP A 277 -6.19 -15.71 -8.84
N TYR A 278 -5.98 -14.41 -8.70
CA TYR A 278 -4.73 -13.77 -9.07
C TYR A 278 -3.63 -14.06 -8.06
N GLU A 279 -3.97 -14.37 -6.80
CA GLU A 279 -2.96 -14.76 -5.81
C GLU A 279 -2.46 -16.17 -6.09
N ALA A 280 -3.35 -17.10 -6.43
CA ALA A 280 -2.97 -18.44 -6.88
C ALA A 280 -2.25 -18.42 -8.23
N PHE A 281 -2.69 -17.56 -9.16
CA PHE A 281 -2.13 -17.46 -10.51
C PHE A 281 -0.77 -16.75 -10.53
N CYS A 282 -0.61 -15.69 -9.74
CA CYS A 282 0.65 -14.97 -9.60
C CYS A 282 1.46 -15.43 -8.38
N GLY A 283 1.08 -16.49 -7.66
CA GLY A 283 1.81 -16.96 -6.48
C GLY A 283 2.09 -15.87 -5.43
N SER A 284 1.23 -14.85 -5.30
CA SER A 284 1.50 -13.69 -4.46
C SER A 284 0.27 -13.04 -3.84
N ALA A 285 0.31 -12.79 -2.53
CA ALA A 285 -0.76 -12.14 -1.78
C ALA A 285 -0.87 -10.63 -2.10
N ALA A 286 -2.10 -10.13 -2.14
CA ALA A 286 -2.45 -8.71 -2.32
C ALA A 286 -2.41 -7.97 -0.97
N THR A 287 -1.21 -7.89 -0.38
CA THR A 287 -0.97 -7.19 0.88
C THR A 287 0.24 -6.27 0.80
N ASP A 288 0.23 -5.19 1.57
CA ASP A 288 1.40 -4.36 1.82
C ASP A 288 2.38 -4.99 2.81
N LYS A 289 2.04 -6.14 3.40
CA LYS A 289 2.94 -6.92 4.26
C LYS A 289 4.02 -7.61 3.45
N CYS A 290 5.24 -7.61 3.98
CA CYS A 290 6.38 -8.25 3.33
C CYS A 290 6.17 -9.77 3.19
N ARG A 291 6.51 -10.30 2.02
CA ARG A 291 6.36 -11.73 1.70
C ARG A 291 7.46 -12.53 2.38
N LYS A 292 7.18 -13.74 2.86
CA LYS A 292 8.22 -14.65 3.38
C LYS A 292 8.75 -15.53 2.25
N LEU A 293 10.03 -15.43 1.98
CA LEU A 293 10.72 -16.33 1.05
C LEU A 293 11.10 -17.65 1.75
N ASN A 294 11.14 -18.74 1.00
CA ASN A 294 11.59 -20.07 1.46
C ASN A 294 12.65 -20.63 0.50
N LEU A 295 13.79 -19.95 0.39
CA LEU A 295 14.88 -20.30 -0.52
C LEU A 295 15.88 -21.31 0.09
N LEU A 296 15.94 -21.39 1.42
CA LEU A 296 16.90 -22.21 2.15
C LEU A 296 16.24 -23.38 2.90
N SER A 297 16.98 -24.48 3.04
CA SER A 297 16.60 -25.60 3.90
C SER A 297 16.75 -25.25 5.39
N LYS A 298 16.11 -26.00 6.29
CA LYS A 298 16.14 -25.72 7.74
C LYS A 298 17.56 -25.67 8.32
N ASP A 299 18.48 -26.48 7.80
CA ASP A 299 19.85 -26.58 8.33
C ASP A 299 20.72 -25.36 7.97
N GLN A 300 20.35 -24.64 6.91
CA GLN A 300 20.96 -23.39 6.45
C GLN A 300 20.39 -22.15 7.16
N ARG A 301 19.50 -22.34 8.14
CA ARG A 301 18.86 -21.27 8.90
C ARG A 301 19.09 -21.44 10.39
N ILE A 302 19.10 -20.34 11.13
CA ILE A 302 19.15 -20.33 12.60
C ILE A 302 18.05 -19.41 13.14
N THR A 303 17.48 -19.72 14.31
CA THR A 303 16.52 -18.83 14.97
C THR A 303 17.24 -17.70 15.70
N VAL A 304 16.56 -16.57 15.93
CA VAL A 304 17.12 -15.46 16.73
C VAL A 304 17.47 -15.88 18.16
N GLN A 305 16.76 -16.86 18.72
CA GLN A 305 17.05 -17.39 20.06
C GLN A 305 18.33 -18.23 20.08
N ASP A 306 18.50 -19.14 19.11
CA ASP A 306 19.72 -19.95 19.01
C ASP A 306 20.93 -19.07 18.70
N TYR A 307 20.75 -18.06 17.85
CA TYR A 307 21.79 -17.07 17.56
C TYR A 307 22.14 -16.25 18.82
N LYS A 308 21.15 -15.83 19.62
CA LYS A 308 21.40 -15.16 20.90
C LYS A 308 22.19 -16.05 21.87
N SER A 309 21.91 -17.36 21.92
CA SER A 309 22.72 -18.29 22.72
C SER A 309 24.18 -18.37 22.25
N ILE A 310 24.44 -18.30 20.94
CA ILE A 310 25.83 -18.25 20.42
C ILE A 310 26.52 -16.95 20.85
N LEU A 311 25.81 -15.82 20.76
CA LEU A 311 26.30 -14.51 21.17
C LEU A 311 26.64 -14.49 22.67
N ASP A 312 25.77 -15.04 23.52
CA ASP A 312 25.95 -15.08 24.98
C ASP A 312 27.11 -15.99 25.40
N ASN A 313 27.38 -17.05 24.64
CA ASN A 313 28.51 -17.95 24.87
C ASN A 313 29.84 -17.42 24.30
N ALA A 314 29.85 -16.19 23.74
CA ALA A 314 31.01 -15.57 23.09
C ALA A 314 31.69 -16.48 22.04
N GLY A 315 30.88 -17.30 21.35
CA GLY A 315 31.38 -18.16 20.29
C GLY A 315 31.97 -17.31 19.16
N PRO A 316 33.15 -17.64 18.61
CA PRO A 316 33.74 -16.84 17.55
C PRO A 316 32.87 -16.99 16.29
N HIS A 317 32.38 -15.87 15.75
CA HIS A 317 31.51 -15.83 14.56
C HIS A 317 31.59 -14.46 13.87
N VAL A 318 31.09 -14.40 12.64
CA VAL A 318 30.84 -13.12 11.94
C VAL A 318 29.33 -12.96 11.78
N LEU A 319 28.79 -11.81 12.18
CA LEU A 319 27.44 -11.40 11.85
C LEU A 319 27.48 -10.44 10.67
N LEU A 320 26.91 -10.84 9.54
CA LEU A 320 26.83 -10.05 8.33
C LEU A 320 25.44 -9.43 8.17
N ASP A 321 25.37 -8.10 8.21
CA ASP A 321 24.15 -7.35 7.91
C ASP A 321 24.11 -7.00 6.42
N VAL A 322 23.18 -7.61 5.69
CA VAL A 322 23.09 -7.46 4.23
C VAL A 322 22.11 -6.39 3.78
N ARG A 323 21.59 -5.59 4.71
CA ARG A 323 20.72 -4.47 4.38
C ARG A 323 21.49 -3.35 3.66
N PRO A 324 20.79 -2.54 2.84
CA PRO A 324 21.34 -1.29 2.34
C PRO A 324 21.79 -0.38 3.49
N LEU A 325 22.81 0.46 3.24
CA LEU A 325 23.38 1.35 4.26
C LEU A 325 22.31 2.26 4.91
N VAL A 326 21.35 2.76 4.12
CA VAL A 326 20.25 3.59 4.61
C VAL A 326 19.37 2.91 5.67
N GLU A 327 19.28 1.57 5.68
CA GLU A 327 18.58 0.83 6.73
C GLU A 327 19.47 0.56 7.95
N VAL A 328 20.77 0.39 7.73
CA VAL A 328 21.77 0.22 8.81
C VAL A 328 21.92 1.51 9.63
N ASP A 329 21.79 2.66 8.97
CA ASP A 329 21.78 3.99 9.58
C ASP A 329 20.56 4.20 10.50
N ILE A 330 19.43 3.51 10.26
CA ILE A 330 18.26 3.54 11.16
C ILE A 330 18.58 2.83 12.48
N CYS A 331 19.07 1.60 12.37
CA CYS A 331 19.48 0.78 13.50
C CYS A 331 20.30 -0.41 13.00
N HIS A 332 21.24 -0.90 13.81
CA HIS A 332 21.98 -2.13 13.56
C HIS A 332 22.47 -2.74 14.87
N LEU A 333 22.84 -4.01 14.84
CA LEU A 333 23.49 -4.66 15.98
C LEU A 333 24.95 -4.17 16.03
N PRO A 334 25.47 -3.63 17.15
CA PRO A 334 26.76 -2.93 17.17
C PRO A 334 27.98 -3.74 16.70
N PHE A 335 27.88 -5.07 16.71
CA PHE A 335 28.93 -6.01 16.32
C PHE A 335 28.73 -6.59 14.90
N SER A 336 27.70 -6.15 14.16
CA SER A 336 27.48 -6.59 12.79
C SER A 336 28.42 -5.90 11.80
N LEU A 337 28.85 -6.64 10.79
CA LEU A 337 29.55 -6.13 9.63
C LEU A 337 28.52 -5.86 8.52
N ASN A 338 28.40 -4.62 8.05
CA ASN A 338 27.51 -4.32 6.94
C ASN A 338 28.18 -4.58 5.59
N ILE A 339 27.61 -5.50 4.79
CA ILE A 339 27.91 -5.64 3.36
C ILE A 339 26.56 -5.81 2.64
N PRO A 340 26.07 -4.78 1.95
CA PRO A 340 24.77 -4.85 1.27
C PRO A 340 24.68 -6.04 0.31
N LEU A 341 23.49 -6.67 0.22
CA LEU A 341 23.25 -7.79 -0.69
C LEU A 341 23.66 -7.45 -2.13
N SER A 342 23.36 -6.25 -2.62
CA SER A 342 23.74 -5.82 -3.97
C SER A 342 25.27 -5.82 -4.18
N SER A 343 26.04 -5.44 -3.16
CA SER A 343 27.51 -5.51 -3.23
C SER A 343 28.03 -6.95 -3.29
N LEU A 344 27.34 -7.91 -2.66
CA LEU A 344 27.66 -9.34 -2.77
C LEU A 344 27.29 -9.89 -4.15
N GLU A 345 26.10 -9.55 -4.67
CA GLU A 345 25.65 -9.98 -6.01
C GLU A 345 26.56 -9.44 -7.12
N ASP A 346 26.98 -8.18 -7.01
CA ASP A 346 27.91 -7.51 -7.94
C ASP A 346 29.37 -7.94 -7.76
N ARG A 347 29.68 -8.76 -6.73
CA ARG A 347 31.03 -9.24 -6.40
C ARG A 347 32.06 -8.12 -6.23
N LYS A 348 31.69 -7.04 -5.55
CA LYS A 348 32.58 -5.88 -5.35
C LYS A 348 33.79 -6.27 -4.52
N SER A 349 34.99 -6.09 -5.09
CA SER A 349 36.26 -6.53 -4.50
C SER A 349 36.53 -5.95 -3.11
N GLU A 350 36.21 -4.67 -2.90
CA GLU A 350 36.39 -4.00 -1.60
C GLU A 350 35.63 -4.68 -0.45
N HIS A 351 34.39 -5.11 -0.71
CA HIS A 351 33.54 -5.74 0.29
C HIS A 351 33.90 -7.21 0.50
N LEU A 352 34.27 -7.92 -0.57
CA LEU A 352 34.76 -9.29 -0.45
C LEU A 352 36.07 -9.35 0.33
N GLN A 353 36.98 -8.40 0.09
CA GLN A 353 38.21 -8.28 0.85
C GLN A 353 37.93 -7.99 2.34
N LEU A 354 37.04 -7.05 2.63
CA LEU A 354 36.62 -6.75 4.01
C LEU A 354 36.03 -7.98 4.72
N LEU A 355 35.22 -8.77 4.02
CA LEU A 355 34.69 -10.03 4.55
C LEU A 355 35.81 -11.04 4.84
N GLN A 356 36.75 -11.22 3.91
CA GLN A 356 37.90 -12.11 4.07
C GLN A 356 38.81 -11.69 5.22
N GLU A 357 39.09 -10.40 5.36
CA GLU A 357 39.88 -9.85 6.46
C GLU A 357 39.22 -10.18 7.80
N ARG A 358 37.91 -9.93 7.91
CA ARG A 358 37.16 -10.22 9.13
C ARG A 358 37.07 -11.71 9.46
N ILE A 359 36.98 -12.57 8.44
CA ILE A 359 37.03 -14.03 8.62
C ILE A 359 38.44 -14.46 9.08
N SER A 360 39.49 -13.90 8.48
CA SER A 360 40.89 -14.23 8.75
C SER A 360 41.33 -13.86 10.17
N GLU A 361 40.81 -12.76 10.71
CA GLU A 361 41.07 -12.33 12.10
C GLU A 361 40.67 -13.39 13.14
N LEU A 362 39.71 -14.26 12.82
CA LEU A 362 39.05 -15.14 13.79
C LEU A 362 39.57 -16.60 13.80
N LYS A 363 40.62 -16.93 13.03
CA LYS A 363 41.45 -18.16 13.10
C LYS A 363 40.70 -19.50 13.34
N GLN A 364 40.17 -20.08 12.25
CA GLN A 364 39.69 -21.47 12.01
C GLN A 364 38.28 -21.91 12.49
N GLN A 365 37.56 -22.60 11.57
CA GLN A 365 36.20 -23.18 11.62
C GLN A 365 35.10 -22.29 12.20
N MET A 366 34.62 -21.38 11.37
CA MET A 366 33.76 -20.29 11.81
C MET A 366 32.46 -20.26 11.02
N ALA A 367 31.36 -20.02 11.75
CA ALA A 367 30.05 -19.79 11.15
C ALA A 367 29.86 -18.31 10.83
N VAL A 368 29.41 -18.02 9.62
CA VAL A 368 28.94 -16.70 9.20
C VAL A 368 27.41 -16.70 9.33
N TYR A 369 26.89 -15.79 10.13
CA TYR A 369 25.46 -15.59 10.29
C TYR A 369 25.04 -14.36 9.50
N VAL A 370 23.99 -14.46 8.70
CA VAL A 370 23.54 -13.39 7.83
C VAL A 370 22.19 -12.87 8.33
N ILE A 371 22.09 -11.56 8.54
CA ILE A 371 20.89 -10.88 9.00
C ILE A 371 20.45 -9.82 7.99
N CYS A 372 19.14 -9.67 7.84
CA CYS A 372 18.52 -8.55 7.16
C CYS A 372 17.29 -8.07 7.96
N LYS A 373 16.44 -7.22 7.39
CA LYS A 373 15.25 -6.71 8.08
C LYS A 373 14.30 -7.84 8.54
N GLN A 374 13.90 -8.73 7.62
CA GLN A 374 12.83 -9.73 7.83
C GLN A 374 13.21 -11.18 7.51
N GLY A 375 14.48 -11.45 7.18
CA GLY A 375 14.95 -12.79 6.86
C GLY A 375 14.74 -13.23 5.40
N ASN A 376 14.51 -12.30 4.46
CA ASN A 376 14.36 -12.60 3.03
C ASN A 376 15.67 -12.42 2.27
N ASP A 377 16.25 -11.23 2.30
CA ASP A 377 17.49 -10.93 1.59
C ASP A 377 18.69 -11.65 2.20
N SER A 378 18.63 -11.98 3.50
CA SER A 378 19.59 -12.87 4.15
C SER A 378 19.60 -14.27 3.52
N GLN A 379 18.46 -14.78 3.06
CA GLN A 379 18.41 -16.07 2.36
C GLN A 379 19.11 -16.02 1.01
N LYS A 380 18.88 -14.95 0.24
CA LYS A 380 19.57 -14.72 -1.05
C LYS A 380 21.08 -14.58 -0.84
N ALA A 381 21.49 -13.81 0.18
CA ALA A 381 22.89 -13.62 0.52
C ALA A 381 23.57 -14.95 0.88
N VAL A 382 22.93 -15.85 1.63
CA VAL A 382 23.47 -17.20 1.88
C VAL A 382 23.72 -17.94 0.57
N GLN A 383 22.77 -17.94 -0.37
CA GLN A 383 22.96 -18.61 -1.67
C GLN A 383 24.12 -18.02 -2.48
N VAL A 384 24.32 -16.70 -2.42
CA VAL A 384 25.45 -16.03 -3.08
C VAL A 384 26.78 -16.43 -2.42
N LEU A 385 26.83 -16.37 -1.09
CA LEU A 385 28.03 -16.71 -0.31
C LEU A 385 28.40 -18.19 -0.42
N GLU A 386 27.43 -19.11 -0.44
CA GLU A 386 27.67 -20.54 -0.64
C GLU A 386 28.29 -20.83 -2.02
N LYS A 387 27.87 -20.10 -3.05
CA LYS A 387 28.48 -20.22 -4.40
C LYS A 387 29.91 -19.68 -4.44
N MET A 388 30.25 -18.72 -3.58
CA MET A 388 31.59 -18.13 -3.47
C MET A 388 32.52 -18.93 -2.54
N SER A 389 31.94 -19.69 -1.60
CA SER A 389 32.67 -20.48 -0.61
C SER A 389 33.58 -21.51 -1.27
N GLY A 390 34.86 -21.53 -0.89
CA GLY A 390 35.88 -22.43 -1.45
C GLY A 390 36.44 -22.02 -2.81
N SER A 391 36.01 -20.88 -3.37
CA SER A 391 36.56 -20.32 -4.61
C SER A 391 37.09 -18.90 -4.41
N GLU A 392 36.19 -17.98 -4.05
CA GLU A 392 36.46 -16.55 -3.88
C GLU A 392 36.56 -16.15 -2.41
N VAL A 393 36.05 -16.97 -1.50
CA VAL A 393 36.18 -16.80 -0.04
C VAL A 393 36.56 -18.16 0.55
N ASP A 394 37.27 -18.17 1.67
CA ASP A 394 37.58 -19.40 2.40
C ASP A 394 36.32 -20.23 2.66
N SER A 395 36.49 -21.55 2.84
CA SER A 395 35.36 -22.46 3.13
C SER A 395 34.63 -22.02 4.41
N ILE A 396 33.45 -21.43 4.24
CA ILE A 396 32.62 -20.89 5.32
C ILE A 396 31.34 -21.69 5.51
N ALA A 397 30.94 -21.90 6.76
CA ALA A 397 29.59 -22.37 7.11
C ALA A 397 28.68 -21.15 7.24
N VAL A 398 27.72 -20.96 6.33
CA VAL A 398 26.88 -19.76 6.29
C VAL A 398 25.44 -20.13 6.66
N LYS A 399 24.83 -19.36 7.56
CA LYS A 399 23.40 -19.50 7.90
C LYS A 399 22.70 -18.16 7.94
N ASP A 400 21.43 -18.13 7.53
CA ASP A 400 20.60 -16.93 7.71
C ASP A 400 19.94 -16.92 9.10
N ILE A 401 19.70 -15.72 9.64
CA ILE A 401 18.90 -15.53 10.84
C ILE A 401 17.43 -15.41 10.44
N SER A 402 16.65 -16.43 10.81
CA SER A 402 15.23 -16.54 10.47
C SER A 402 14.43 -15.38 11.05
N GLY A 403 13.75 -14.65 10.16
CA GLY A 403 12.92 -13.49 10.52
C GLY A 403 13.69 -12.18 10.75
N GLY A 404 15.02 -12.20 10.62
CA GLY A 404 15.86 -11.00 10.66
C GLY A 404 15.76 -10.18 11.95
N LEU A 405 16.00 -8.87 11.82
CA LEU A 405 15.90 -7.92 12.93
C LEU A 405 14.47 -7.80 13.50
N MET A 406 13.44 -7.96 12.67
CA MET A 406 12.06 -7.93 13.18
C MET A 406 11.76 -9.10 14.12
N ALA A 407 12.32 -10.28 13.87
CA ALA A 407 12.25 -11.38 14.82
C ALA A 407 13.11 -11.13 16.07
N TRP A 408 14.27 -10.48 15.92
CA TRP A 408 15.14 -10.11 17.04
C TRP A 408 14.41 -9.18 18.01
N VAL A 409 13.78 -8.12 17.50
CA VAL A 409 13.04 -7.17 18.35
C VAL A 409 11.92 -7.89 19.11
N LYS A 410 11.14 -8.71 18.40
CA LYS A 410 9.98 -9.38 19.00
C LYS A 410 10.35 -10.38 20.10
N ARG A 411 11.53 -11.02 20.01
CA ARG A 411 11.85 -12.20 20.81
C ARG A 411 13.05 -12.04 21.74
N ILE A 412 13.97 -11.12 21.43
CA ILE A 412 15.24 -10.95 22.13
C ILE A 412 15.30 -9.59 22.81
N ASP A 413 15.10 -8.51 22.05
CA ASP A 413 15.24 -7.14 22.55
C ASP A 413 14.10 -6.23 22.06
N PRO A 414 12.99 -6.13 22.82
CA PRO A 414 11.87 -5.25 22.48
C PRO A 414 12.21 -3.76 22.48
N THR A 415 13.36 -3.36 23.01
CA THR A 415 13.82 -1.96 23.00
C THR A 415 14.52 -1.60 21.70
N PHE A 416 14.92 -2.59 20.90
CA PHE A 416 15.53 -2.36 19.59
C PHE A 416 14.52 -1.71 18.62
N PRO A 417 14.94 -0.72 17.80
CA PRO A 417 14.01 -0.02 16.91
C PRO A 417 13.29 -0.93 15.90
N GLN A 418 11.98 -0.71 15.74
CA GLN A 418 11.15 -1.32 14.69
C GLN A 418 10.87 -0.29 13.59
N TYR A 419 10.96 -0.70 12.32
CA TYR A 419 10.74 0.16 11.15
C TYR A 419 10.22 -0.64 9.96
#